data_AF-A0A2L2TGB1-F1
#
_entry.id   AF-A0A2L2TGB1-F1
#
_cell.length_a   1.000
_cell.length_b   1.000
_cell.length_c   1.000
_cell.angle_alpha   90.00
_cell.angle_beta   90.00
_cell.angle_gamma   90.00
#
_symmetry.space_group_name_H-M   'P 1'
#
loop_
_entity.id
_entity.type
_entity.pdbx_description
1 polymer ?
#
loop_
_entity_poly.entity_id
_entity_poly.type
_entity_poly.pdbx_seq_one_letter_code
_entity_poly.pdbx_strand_id
1 'polypeptide(L)'
;MSHLPQNVDVLIVGSGNAGFAAALSAAENGAKNILVVDKCPEEWVGGNSYFTAGAYRIAHGGLNDLLPFVNNVPHEQVGKIDLAPYTEKDFQDDMDRVCMGRSDPELAKTLIQNSNSTIKWLASNGIRFQLSFNRQAYEVDGRIKFWGGLHIKTQDGGKGLIEDYLAAIKRRGIKVSWSTALTGLQKREKDDSYDVQLLVNGRRCSLNASAVVLAAGGFESNPQMRSQFLGAGWDMAMVRGTPYNTGDVLNMAIEKLGAKAVGNWSGCHSVAWDANADPNTGDREASNEYTKSGYPLGLMLNIDGQRFVDEGVDLRNYTYAKFGRAILQQPEQLAFQVWDSRTIDWLRMEEYREERVERIFAKSIEELAEKCGERGLRNTAAFVNTIREYNEAVHAHRQENPGAKWDPAIRDNVSTQSSKKKLALAKSNWALPLDQGPYMAVKVTCGITFTFGGVKVDPQSAQLIHGLTGSPVPNVFIAGEMVGGLFYSNYPGGSGLTSGAVFGAKAGKAAAQVVTERKPLQTGQAFPSRL
;
A
#
# COMPACT_ATOMS: atom_id res chain seq x y z
N MET A 1 -5.57 -23.32 -26.04
CA MET A 1 -5.22 -23.55 -24.63
C MET A 1 -3.73 -23.84 -24.57
N SER A 2 -2.92 -22.92 -24.05
CA SER A 2 -1.48 -23.20 -23.90
C SER A 2 -1.30 -24.24 -22.80
N HIS A 3 -0.74 -25.40 -23.14
CA HIS A 3 -0.33 -26.38 -22.15
C HIS A 3 0.72 -25.76 -21.23
N LEU A 4 0.52 -25.87 -19.91
CA LEU A 4 1.55 -25.48 -18.95
C LEU A 4 2.79 -26.38 -19.14
N PRO A 5 4.00 -25.84 -18.92
CA PRO A 5 5.21 -26.65 -18.95
C PRO A 5 5.17 -27.70 -17.82
N GLN A 6 5.69 -28.90 -18.09
CA GLN A 6 5.81 -29.95 -17.07
C GLN A 6 6.87 -29.63 -16.01
N ASN A 7 7.91 -28.86 -16.38
CA ASN A 7 9.00 -28.47 -15.49
C ASN A 7 9.31 -26.99 -15.69
N VAL A 8 9.59 -26.28 -14.60
CA VAL A 8 10.05 -24.89 -14.59
C VAL A 8 11.26 -24.73 -13.66
N ASP A 9 12.11 -23.78 -13.99
CA ASP A 9 13.25 -23.39 -13.17
C ASP A 9 12.73 -22.66 -11.93
N VAL A 10 11.92 -21.63 -12.15
CA VAL A 10 11.34 -20.80 -11.11
C VAL A 10 9.85 -20.63 -11.36
N LEU A 11 9.04 -21.07 -10.39
CA LEU A 11 7.62 -20.74 -10.33
C LEU A 11 7.43 -19.51 -9.45
N ILE A 12 6.67 -18.53 -9.94
CA ILE A 12 6.34 -17.31 -9.21
C ILE A 12 4.83 -17.23 -9.06
N VAL A 13 4.36 -17.08 -7.84
CA VAL A 13 2.92 -17.11 -7.52
C VAL A 13 2.47 -15.73 -7.08
N GLY A 14 1.67 -15.08 -7.92
CA GLY A 14 1.20 -13.71 -7.77
C GLY A 14 1.81 -12.75 -8.80
N SER A 15 0.96 -11.91 -9.40
CA SER A 15 1.33 -10.94 -10.45
C SER A 15 1.39 -9.49 -9.95
N GLY A 16 1.54 -9.29 -8.63
CA GLY A 16 1.75 -7.94 -8.08
C GLY A 16 3.15 -7.41 -8.33
N ASN A 17 3.43 -6.20 -7.82
CA ASN A 17 4.75 -5.57 -7.87
C ASN A 17 5.89 -6.49 -7.41
N ALA A 18 5.67 -7.26 -6.33
CA ALA A 18 6.66 -8.20 -5.82
C ALA A 18 6.91 -9.40 -6.75
N GLY A 19 5.84 -9.98 -7.31
CA GLY A 19 5.94 -11.14 -8.20
C GLY A 19 6.62 -10.79 -9.52
N PHE A 20 6.27 -9.66 -10.13
CA PHE A 20 6.93 -9.21 -11.34
C PHE A 20 8.38 -8.77 -11.11
N ALA A 21 8.69 -8.10 -10.00
CA ALA A 21 10.07 -7.81 -9.63
C ALA A 21 10.90 -9.11 -9.46
N ALA A 22 10.32 -10.14 -8.83
CA ALA A 22 10.96 -11.45 -8.73
C ALA A 22 11.19 -12.10 -10.10
N ALA A 23 10.24 -12.00 -11.01
CA ALA A 23 10.35 -12.58 -12.34
C ALA A 23 11.45 -11.93 -13.19
N LEU A 24 11.51 -10.59 -13.18
CA LEU A 24 12.56 -9.85 -13.87
C LEU A 24 13.94 -10.18 -13.28
N SER A 25 14.05 -10.17 -11.94
CA SER A 25 15.31 -10.49 -11.25
C SER A 25 15.77 -11.92 -11.51
N ALA A 26 14.85 -12.90 -11.47
CA ALA A 26 15.19 -14.29 -11.78
C ALA A 26 15.73 -14.45 -13.21
N ALA A 27 15.10 -13.78 -14.18
CA ALA A 27 15.53 -13.82 -15.58
C ALA A 27 16.93 -13.20 -15.77
N GLU A 28 17.21 -12.06 -15.13
CA GLU A 28 18.53 -11.42 -15.18
C GLU A 28 19.63 -12.23 -14.51
N ASN A 29 19.27 -13.04 -13.51
CA ASN A 29 20.23 -13.89 -12.78
C ASN A 29 20.28 -15.31 -13.34
N GLY A 30 19.82 -15.53 -14.58
CA GLY A 30 20.12 -16.72 -15.37
C GLY A 30 19.07 -17.83 -15.36
N ALA A 31 17.93 -17.66 -14.69
CA ALA A 31 16.81 -18.59 -14.83
C ALA A 31 16.19 -18.47 -16.23
N LYS A 32 15.93 -19.60 -16.90
CA LYS A 32 15.45 -19.62 -18.30
C LYS A 32 13.98 -19.95 -18.38
N ASN A 33 13.52 -20.96 -17.64
CA ASN A 33 12.14 -21.43 -17.63
C ASN A 33 11.38 -20.84 -16.45
N ILE A 34 10.96 -19.58 -16.60
CA ILE A 34 10.20 -18.87 -15.56
C ILE A 34 8.72 -18.91 -15.91
N LEU A 35 7.88 -19.27 -14.93
CA LEU A 35 6.43 -19.19 -15.03
C LEU A 35 5.88 -18.34 -13.89
N VAL A 36 5.19 -17.25 -14.23
CA VAL A 36 4.36 -16.50 -13.30
C VAL A 36 2.93 -17.04 -13.39
N VAL A 37 2.32 -17.34 -12.25
CA VAL A 37 0.91 -17.72 -12.17
C VAL A 37 0.15 -16.75 -11.28
N ASP A 38 -1.08 -16.45 -11.67
CA ASP A 38 -2.00 -15.71 -10.80
C ASP A 38 -3.40 -16.33 -10.89
N LYS A 39 -4.09 -16.40 -9.75
CA LYS A 39 -5.44 -16.94 -9.69
C LYS A 39 -6.48 -15.99 -10.26
N CYS A 40 -6.17 -14.69 -10.32
CA CYS A 40 -7.05 -13.74 -10.99
C CYS A 40 -7.04 -13.95 -12.51
N PRO A 41 -8.15 -13.65 -13.19
CA PRO A 41 -8.16 -13.60 -14.64
C PRO A 41 -7.33 -12.40 -15.14
N GLU A 42 -7.00 -12.38 -16.43
CA GLU A 42 -6.06 -11.41 -17.01
C GLU A 42 -6.48 -9.96 -16.78
N GLU A 43 -7.77 -9.68 -16.86
CA GLU A 43 -8.35 -8.35 -16.64
C GLU A 43 -8.17 -7.84 -15.19
N TRP A 44 -7.82 -8.71 -14.25
CA TRP A 44 -7.55 -8.38 -12.84
C TRP A 44 -6.08 -8.43 -12.44
N VAL A 45 -5.18 -8.53 -13.43
CA VAL A 45 -3.72 -8.54 -13.24
C VAL A 45 -3.22 -7.40 -12.34
N GLY A 46 -2.19 -7.70 -11.55
CA GLY A 46 -1.48 -6.73 -10.71
C GLY A 46 -1.84 -6.79 -9.23
N GLY A 47 -2.89 -7.52 -8.87
CA GLY A 47 -3.40 -7.55 -7.51
C GLY A 47 -3.62 -6.15 -6.93
N ASN A 48 -3.29 -5.94 -5.65
CA ASN A 48 -3.39 -4.61 -5.04
C ASN A 48 -2.36 -3.59 -5.51
N SER A 49 -1.32 -4.02 -6.23
CA SER A 49 -0.40 -3.09 -6.87
C SER A 49 -1.06 -2.30 -8.01
N TYR A 50 -2.18 -2.77 -8.58
CA TYR A 50 -2.94 -2.02 -9.59
C TYR A 50 -3.72 -0.83 -9.00
N PHE A 51 -4.15 -0.95 -7.74
CA PHE A 51 -5.02 0.02 -7.05
C PHE A 51 -4.24 1.08 -6.25
N THR A 52 -2.93 1.12 -6.38
CA THR A 52 -2.07 2.09 -5.69
C THR A 52 -2.02 3.42 -6.43
N ALA A 53 -1.74 4.48 -5.67
CA ALA A 53 -1.33 5.77 -6.22
C ALA A 53 0.07 5.77 -6.87
N GLY A 54 0.82 4.67 -6.72
CA GLY A 54 2.13 4.50 -7.33
C GLY A 54 3.31 5.03 -6.52
N ALA A 55 3.10 5.51 -5.30
CA ALA A 55 4.15 6.17 -4.53
C ALA A 55 5.18 5.18 -3.95
N TYR A 56 6.47 5.49 -4.13
CA TYR A 56 7.58 4.72 -3.55
C TYR A 56 8.35 5.60 -2.57
N ARG A 57 8.64 5.05 -1.39
CA ARG A 57 9.54 5.68 -0.41
C ARG A 57 10.92 5.06 -0.53
N ILE A 58 11.92 5.85 -0.89
CA ILE A 58 13.31 5.40 -1.05
C ILE A 58 14.26 6.38 -0.39
N ALA A 59 15.38 5.88 0.13
CA ALA A 59 16.50 6.75 0.46
C ALA A 59 17.11 7.31 -0.84
N HIS A 60 17.49 8.58 -0.89
CA HIS A 60 18.12 9.21 -2.07
C HIS A 60 18.91 10.48 -1.71
N GLY A 61 19.87 10.82 -2.57
CA GLY A 61 20.77 11.98 -2.42
C GLY A 61 20.20 13.35 -2.83
N GLY A 62 18.88 13.52 -2.77
CA GLY A 62 18.17 14.73 -3.25
C GLY A 62 17.87 14.71 -4.75
N LEU A 63 17.58 15.88 -5.33
CA LEU A 63 17.09 16.01 -6.71
C LEU A 63 17.99 15.35 -7.76
N ASN A 64 19.31 15.61 -7.70
CA ASN A 64 20.27 15.11 -8.69
C ASN A 64 20.36 13.57 -8.73
N ASP A 65 20.01 12.91 -7.63
CA ASP A 65 19.97 11.45 -7.55
C ASP A 65 18.71 10.86 -8.24
N LEU A 66 17.63 11.65 -8.31
CA LEU A 66 16.34 11.26 -8.86
C LEU A 66 16.19 11.61 -10.34
N LEU A 67 16.74 12.75 -10.78
CA LEU A 67 16.66 13.23 -12.16
C LEU A 67 16.99 12.17 -13.24
N PRO A 68 17.98 11.27 -13.07
CA PRO A 68 18.33 10.32 -14.11
C PRO A 68 17.24 9.31 -14.49
N PHE A 69 16.22 9.10 -13.64
CA PHE A 69 15.21 8.06 -13.86
C PHE A 69 13.75 8.54 -13.76
N VAL A 70 13.52 9.84 -13.50
CA VAL A 70 12.18 10.43 -13.54
C VAL A 70 11.91 11.05 -14.91
N ASN A 71 10.67 10.95 -15.40
CA ASN A 71 10.34 11.33 -16.78
C ASN A 71 9.46 12.59 -16.93
N ASN A 72 9.24 13.35 -15.85
CA ASN A 72 8.32 14.49 -15.80
C ASN A 72 8.95 15.80 -15.31
N VAL A 73 10.28 15.94 -15.42
CA VAL A 73 11.00 17.16 -15.01
C VAL A 73 11.68 17.79 -16.23
N PRO A 74 11.10 18.83 -16.84
CA PRO A 74 11.76 19.61 -17.87
C PRO A 74 13.01 20.31 -17.33
N HIS A 75 14.03 20.50 -18.17
CA HIS A 75 15.32 21.07 -17.77
C HIS A 75 15.17 22.48 -17.15
N GLU A 76 14.27 23.29 -17.69
CA GLU A 76 13.96 24.64 -17.22
C GLU A 76 13.28 24.68 -15.84
N GLN A 77 12.69 23.57 -15.38
CA GLN A 77 12.05 23.51 -14.06
C GLN A 77 13.01 23.11 -12.94
N VAL A 78 14.18 22.54 -13.26
CA VAL A 78 15.13 22.02 -12.27
C VAL A 78 15.52 23.07 -11.24
N GLY A 79 15.80 24.31 -11.67
CA GLY A 79 16.18 25.41 -10.77
C GLY A 79 15.07 25.88 -9.82
N LYS A 80 13.81 25.49 -10.08
CA LYS A 80 12.65 25.83 -9.25
C LYS A 80 12.33 24.77 -8.20
N ILE A 81 12.95 23.59 -8.25
CA ILE A 81 12.61 22.45 -7.41
C ILE A 81 13.48 22.39 -6.15
N ASP A 82 12.81 22.39 -5.00
CA ASP A 82 13.39 22.17 -3.69
C ASP A 82 13.11 20.75 -3.21
N LEU A 83 14.10 19.89 -3.39
CA LEU A 83 14.04 18.48 -3.04
C LEU A 83 15.36 18.07 -2.35
N ALA A 84 15.35 18.19 -1.02
CA ALA A 84 16.45 17.80 -0.16
C ALA A 84 16.64 16.27 -0.14
N PRO A 85 17.83 15.76 0.24
CA PRO A 85 18.02 14.34 0.48
C PRO A 85 17.01 13.77 1.47
N TYR A 86 16.61 12.53 1.24
CA TYR A 86 15.92 11.69 2.21
C TYR A 86 16.83 10.52 2.50
N THR A 87 17.53 10.55 3.62
CA THR A 87 18.63 9.64 3.92
C THR A 87 18.11 8.29 4.45
N GLU A 88 19.00 7.29 4.52
CA GLU A 88 18.68 6.03 5.20
C GLU A 88 18.26 6.25 6.65
N LYS A 89 18.86 7.24 7.32
CA LYS A 89 18.49 7.63 8.68
C LYS A 89 17.07 8.19 8.75
N ASP A 90 16.71 9.08 7.81
CA ASP A 90 15.35 9.64 7.76
C ASP A 90 14.30 8.54 7.55
N PHE A 91 14.63 7.51 6.75
CA PHE A 91 13.77 6.34 6.56
C PHE A 91 13.69 5.47 7.81
N GLN A 92 14.82 5.20 8.46
CA GLN A 92 14.85 4.45 9.72
C GLN A 92 14.04 5.15 10.81
N ASP A 93 14.22 6.46 10.99
CA ASP A 93 13.50 7.26 11.98
C ASP A 93 11.99 7.25 11.73
N ASP A 94 11.55 7.35 10.47
CA ASP A 94 10.13 7.25 10.11
C ASP A 94 9.57 5.84 10.36
N MET A 95 10.32 4.78 10.01
CA MET A 95 9.94 3.38 10.30
C MET A 95 9.78 3.18 11.81
N ASP A 96 10.78 3.56 12.61
CA ASP A 96 10.77 3.38 14.06
C ASP A 96 9.61 4.15 14.71
N ARG A 97 9.37 5.39 14.28
CA ARG A 97 8.29 6.21 14.82
C ARG A 97 6.92 5.62 14.54
N VAL A 98 6.62 5.24 13.29
CA VAL A 98 5.26 4.81 12.91
C VAL A 98 4.98 3.34 13.21
N CYS A 99 6.03 2.51 13.27
CA CYS A 99 5.95 1.11 13.68
C CYS A 99 6.24 0.92 15.18
N MET A 100 6.46 2.00 15.94
CA MET A 100 6.72 2.01 17.38
C MET A 100 7.94 1.16 17.80
N GLY A 101 9.01 1.18 16.98
CA GLY A 101 10.24 0.42 17.20
C GLY A 101 10.06 -1.11 17.13
N ARG A 102 8.97 -1.60 16.54
CA ARG A 102 8.66 -3.04 16.49
C ARG A 102 9.09 -3.73 15.20
N SER A 103 9.47 -2.98 14.17
CA SER A 103 9.96 -3.55 12.91
C SER A 103 11.18 -4.43 13.16
N ASP A 104 11.27 -5.55 12.44
CA ASP A 104 12.46 -6.39 12.46
C ASP A 104 13.66 -5.58 11.94
N PRO A 105 14.72 -5.41 12.74
CA PRO A 105 15.80 -4.49 12.42
C PRO A 105 16.58 -4.90 11.16
N GLU A 106 16.75 -6.20 10.91
CA GLU A 106 17.48 -6.67 9.73
C GLU A 106 16.63 -6.59 8.46
N LEU A 107 15.32 -6.83 8.55
CA LEU A 107 14.40 -6.57 7.43
C LEU A 107 14.30 -5.08 7.12
N ALA A 108 14.16 -4.22 8.13
CA ALA A 108 14.09 -2.77 7.95
C ALA A 108 15.39 -2.22 7.33
N LYS A 109 16.55 -2.59 7.89
CA LYS A 109 17.86 -2.24 7.33
C LYS A 109 18.00 -2.67 5.89
N THR A 110 17.62 -3.91 5.58
CA THR A 110 17.69 -4.44 4.21
C THR A 110 16.79 -3.64 3.26
N LEU A 111 15.55 -3.37 3.65
CA LEU A 111 14.62 -2.56 2.87
C LEU A 111 15.21 -1.18 2.56
N ILE A 112 15.70 -0.49 3.59
CA ILE A 112 16.19 0.89 3.50
C ILE A 112 17.43 0.96 2.60
N GLN A 113 18.44 0.13 2.88
CA GLN A 113 19.72 0.13 2.15
C GLN A 113 19.59 -0.26 0.67
N ASN A 114 18.59 -1.08 0.32
CA ASN A 114 18.38 -1.52 -1.06
C ASN A 114 17.31 -0.71 -1.79
N SER A 115 16.64 0.24 -1.13
CA SER A 115 15.52 0.99 -1.70
C SER A 115 15.90 1.76 -2.96
N ASN A 116 16.96 2.57 -2.92
CA ASN A 116 17.40 3.40 -4.04
C ASN A 116 17.82 2.57 -5.27
N SER A 117 18.71 1.61 -5.05
CA SER A 117 19.29 0.79 -6.11
C SER A 117 18.24 -0.09 -6.78
N THR A 118 17.31 -0.64 -6.01
CA THR A 118 16.20 -1.45 -6.55
C THR A 118 15.28 -0.62 -7.44
N ILE A 119 14.95 0.61 -7.06
CA ILE A 119 14.05 1.45 -7.88
C ILE A 119 14.75 1.94 -9.15
N LYS A 120 16.04 2.29 -9.10
CA LYS A 120 16.83 2.56 -10.30
C LYS A 120 16.92 1.34 -11.23
N TRP A 121 17.03 0.15 -10.66
CA TRP A 121 17.00 -1.12 -11.40
C TRP A 121 15.64 -1.40 -12.05
N LEU A 122 14.53 -1.10 -11.36
CA LEU A 122 13.20 -1.17 -11.98
C LEU A 122 13.07 -0.16 -13.13
N ALA A 123 13.59 1.06 -12.95
CA ALA A 123 13.60 2.07 -14.00
C ALA A 123 14.39 1.62 -15.23
N SER A 124 15.56 1.01 -15.06
CA SER A 124 16.34 0.45 -16.18
C SER A 124 15.66 -0.75 -16.85
N ASN A 125 14.74 -1.43 -16.14
CA ASN A 125 13.88 -2.46 -16.69
C ASN A 125 12.64 -1.92 -17.42
N GLY A 126 12.45 -0.59 -17.44
CA GLY A 126 11.40 0.10 -18.19
C GLY A 126 10.18 0.48 -17.36
N ILE A 127 10.25 0.43 -16.03
CA ILE A 127 9.21 0.99 -15.15
C ILE A 127 9.37 2.51 -15.10
N ARG A 128 8.32 3.26 -15.44
CA ARG A 128 8.35 4.72 -15.53
C ARG A 128 8.09 5.37 -14.17
N PHE A 129 9.04 6.20 -13.72
CA PHE A 129 8.92 6.97 -12.49
C PHE A 129 8.81 8.47 -12.76
N GLN A 130 8.21 9.18 -11.83
CA GLN A 130 7.90 10.60 -11.84
C GLN A 130 8.15 11.22 -10.47
N LEU A 131 8.51 12.50 -10.43
CA LEU A 131 8.38 13.28 -9.20
C LEU A 131 6.90 13.49 -8.86
N SER A 132 6.57 13.36 -7.58
CA SER A 132 5.21 13.38 -7.02
C SER A 132 4.60 14.79 -6.89
N PHE A 133 4.68 15.63 -7.93
CA PHE A 133 4.21 17.02 -7.89
C PHE A 133 2.76 17.16 -7.39
N ASN A 134 1.85 16.33 -7.90
CA ASN A 134 0.42 16.43 -7.60
C ASN A 134 0.00 15.97 -6.19
N ARG A 135 0.92 15.38 -5.41
CA ARG A 135 0.57 14.74 -4.13
C ARG A 135 1.48 15.12 -2.97
N GLN A 136 2.71 15.54 -3.25
CA GLN A 136 3.77 15.75 -2.24
C GLN A 136 4.59 17.01 -2.50
N ALA A 137 4.04 17.96 -3.26
CA ALA A 137 4.67 19.25 -3.48
C ALA A 137 3.64 20.38 -3.42
N TYR A 138 4.09 21.56 -2.98
CA TYR A 138 3.35 22.81 -3.08
C TYR A 138 4.25 23.87 -3.71
N GLU A 139 3.66 24.80 -4.46
CA GLU A 139 4.36 26.01 -4.88
C GLU A 139 4.32 27.04 -3.74
N VAL A 140 5.50 27.45 -3.28
CA VAL A 140 5.69 28.42 -2.19
C VAL A 140 6.74 29.42 -2.65
N ASP A 141 6.35 30.70 -2.76
CA ASP A 141 7.22 31.80 -3.20
C ASP A 141 7.92 31.53 -4.56
N GLY A 142 7.18 30.95 -5.51
CA GLY A 142 7.70 30.62 -6.85
C GLY A 142 8.65 29.41 -6.91
N ARG A 143 8.78 28.67 -5.79
CA ARG A 143 9.60 27.46 -5.64
C ARG A 143 8.72 26.25 -5.35
N ILE A 144 9.04 25.11 -5.95
CA ILE A 144 8.29 23.87 -5.76
C ILE A 144 8.93 23.09 -4.62
N LYS A 145 8.28 23.06 -3.46
CA LYS A 145 8.81 22.41 -2.25
C LYS A 145 8.19 21.05 -2.04
N PHE A 146 9.02 20.00 -2.02
CA PHE A 146 8.61 18.64 -1.72
C PHE A 146 8.58 18.37 -0.21
N TRP A 147 7.70 17.47 0.23
CA TRP A 147 7.55 17.12 1.65
C TRP A 147 7.28 15.63 1.90
N GLY A 148 7.48 15.20 3.15
CA GLY A 148 6.99 13.90 3.65
C GLY A 148 7.72 12.64 3.16
N GLY A 149 8.90 12.76 2.54
CA GLY A 149 9.76 11.63 2.17
C GLY A 149 9.20 10.72 1.05
N LEU A 150 8.23 11.22 0.29
CA LEU A 150 7.45 10.48 -0.72
C LEU A 150 7.62 11.10 -2.12
N HIS A 151 8.86 11.37 -2.49
CA HIS A 151 9.17 12.26 -3.61
C HIS A 151 8.92 11.66 -5.00
N ILE A 152 8.86 10.33 -5.11
CA ILE A 152 8.67 9.63 -6.38
C ILE A 152 7.39 8.79 -6.40
N LYS A 153 6.85 8.61 -7.60
CA LYS A 153 5.75 7.72 -7.91
C LYS A 153 5.92 7.10 -9.29
N THR A 154 5.16 6.05 -9.58
CA THR A 154 5.04 5.54 -10.95
C THR A 154 4.15 6.46 -11.79
N GLN A 155 4.44 6.50 -13.09
CA GLN A 155 3.53 7.13 -14.04
C GLN A 155 2.17 6.42 -14.01
N ASP A 156 1.08 7.19 -14.01
CA ASP A 156 -0.31 6.69 -13.98
C ASP A 156 -0.62 5.72 -12.82
N GLY A 157 0.11 5.87 -11.71
CA GLY A 157 -0.10 5.10 -10.49
C GLY A 157 0.09 3.60 -10.68
N GLY A 158 -0.77 2.80 -10.05
CA GLY A 158 -0.74 1.35 -10.16
C GLY A 158 -1.03 0.81 -11.56
N LYS A 159 -1.81 1.54 -12.37
CA LYS A 159 -2.12 1.11 -13.74
C LYS A 159 -0.88 1.10 -14.61
N GLY A 160 -0.16 2.23 -14.64
CA GLY A 160 1.10 2.34 -15.39
C GLY A 160 2.18 1.42 -14.85
N LEU A 161 2.23 1.19 -13.52
CA LEU A 161 3.14 0.20 -12.94
C LEU A 161 2.93 -1.20 -13.51
N ILE A 162 1.68 -1.67 -13.55
CA ILE A 162 1.36 -3.02 -14.05
C ILE A 162 1.53 -3.11 -15.57
N GLU A 163 1.17 -2.05 -16.32
CA GLU A 163 1.45 -1.94 -17.75
C GLU A 163 2.95 -2.09 -18.04
N ASP A 164 3.79 -1.34 -17.35
CA ASP A 164 5.24 -1.35 -17.55
C ASP A 164 5.86 -2.70 -17.19
N TYR A 165 5.38 -3.33 -16.10
CA TYR A 165 5.79 -4.68 -15.74
C TYR A 165 5.42 -5.69 -16.83
N LEU A 166 4.17 -5.68 -17.32
CA LEU A 166 3.74 -6.59 -18.39
C LEU A 166 4.59 -6.41 -19.65
N ALA A 167 4.93 -5.17 -20.01
CA ALA A 167 5.82 -4.88 -21.12
C ALA A 167 7.23 -5.46 -20.87
N ALA A 168 7.78 -5.31 -19.67
CA ALA A 168 9.09 -5.86 -19.29
C ALA A 168 9.13 -7.40 -19.29
N ILE A 169 8.10 -8.04 -18.72
CA ILE A 169 7.91 -9.50 -18.72
C ILE A 169 7.86 -10.03 -20.15
N LYS A 170 7.07 -9.38 -21.02
CA LYS A 170 6.95 -9.75 -22.44
C LYS A 170 8.27 -9.61 -23.18
N ARG A 171 9.01 -8.51 -23.00
CA ARG A 171 10.34 -8.31 -23.61
C ARG A 171 11.34 -9.42 -23.27
N ARG A 172 11.24 -9.98 -22.06
CA ARG A 172 12.11 -11.07 -21.58
C ARG A 172 11.60 -12.47 -21.91
N GLY A 173 10.45 -12.60 -22.57
CA GLY A 173 9.86 -13.89 -22.91
C GLY A 173 9.44 -14.73 -21.68
N ILE A 174 9.22 -14.08 -20.53
CA ILE A 174 8.76 -14.76 -19.32
C ILE A 174 7.30 -15.20 -19.52
N LYS A 175 7.00 -16.46 -19.19
CA LYS A 175 5.65 -17.01 -19.36
C LYS A 175 4.76 -16.60 -18.19
N VAL A 176 3.51 -16.27 -18.50
CA VAL A 176 2.49 -15.95 -17.51
C VAL A 176 1.24 -16.79 -17.75
N SER A 177 0.59 -17.25 -16.68
CA SER A 177 -0.68 -17.98 -16.73
C SER A 177 -1.69 -17.36 -15.77
N TRP A 178 -2.79 -16.87 -16.33
CA TRP A 178 -3.93 -16.28 -15.61
C TRP A 178 -4.93 -17.35 -15.20
N SER A 179 -5.89 -17.00 -14.34
CA SER A 179 -6.91 -17.92 -13.82
C SER A 179 -6.29 -19.24 -13.32
N THR A 180 -5.10 -19.14 -12.73
CA THR A 180 -4.23 -20.24 -12.34
C THR A 180 -3.90 -20.14 -10.85
N ALA A 181 -4.69 -20.82 -10.03
CA ALA A 181 -4.49 -20.82 -8.57
C ALA A 181 -3.47 -21.89 -8.15
N LEU A 182 -2.54 -21.53 -7.26
CA LEU A 182 -1.74 -22.52 -6.53
C LEU A 182 -2.63 -23.20 -5.49
N THR A 183 -2.81 -24.52 -5.60
CA THR A 183 -3.66 -25.31 -4.69
C THR A 183 -2.87 -26.33 -3.87
N GLY A 184 -1.62 -26.58 -4.21
CA GLY A 184 -0.76 -27.47 -3.44
C GLY A 184 0.70 -27.31 -3.81
N LEU A 185 1.56 -27.48 -2.81
CA LEU A 185 3.00 -27.38 -2.95
C LEU A 185 3.64 -28.40 -2.02
N GLN A 186 4.36 -29.37 -2.59
CA GLN A 186 5.00 -30.45 -1.83
C GLN A 186 6.47 -30.57 -2.25
N LYS A 187 7.37 -30.56 -1.26
CA LYS A 187 8.79 -30.85 -1.50
C LYS A 187 8.94 -32.31 -1.93
N ARG A 188 9.75 -32.58 -2.95
CA ARG A 188 10.06 -33.93 -3.39
C ARG A 188 11.06 -34.60 -2.47
N GLU A 189 11.03 -35.93 -2.39
CA GLU A 189 11.96 -36.68 -1.55
C GLU A 189 13.36 -36.77 -2.15
N LYS A 190 13.47 -36.79 -3.49
CA LYS A 190 14.72 -37.02 -4.21
C LYS A 190 15.65 -35.80 -4.27
N ASP A 191 15.11 -34.59 -4.13
CA ASP A 191 15.84 -33.32 -4.26
C ASP A 191 15.03 -32.18 -3.60
N ASP A 192 15.60 -30.98 -3.52
CA ASP A 192 14.90 -29.80 -2.99
C ASP A 192 13.95 -29.13 -4.01
N SER A 193 13.51 -29.84 -5.07
CA SER A 193 12.46 -29.33 -5.98
C SER A 193 11.06 -29.65 -5.44
N TYR A 194 10.05 -29.09 -6.10
CA TYR A 194 8.66 -29.13 -5.64
C TYR A 194 7.72 -29.70 -6.69
N ASP A 195 6.82 -30.58 -6.27
CA ASP A 195 5.62 -30.93 -7.02
C ASP A 195 4.54 -29.89 -6.72
N VAL A 196 4.07 -29.24 -7.78
CA VAL A 196 3.15 -28.09 -7.74
C VAL A 196 1.81 -28.53 -8.28
N GLN A 197 0.74 -28.26 -7.53
CA GLN A 197 -0.64 -28.46 -7.95
C GLN A 197 -1.29 -27.11 -8.23
N LEU A 198 -1.86 -26.98 -9.42
CA LEU A 198 -2.49 -25.77 -9.93
C LEU A 198 -3.95 -26.04 -10.33
N LEU A 199 -4.80 -25.04 -10.19
CA LEU A 199 -6.14 -25.00 -10.77
C LEU A 199 -6.17 -23.96 -11.89
N VAL A 200 -6.09 -24.40 -13.14
CA VAL A 200 -6.05 -23.57 -14.35
C VAL A 200 -7.43 -23.56 -14.99
N ASN A 201 -8.11 -22.41 -14.99
CA ASN A 201 -9.48 -22.29 -15.50
C ASN A 201 -10.42 -23.39 -14.93
N GLY A 202 -10.30 -23.66 -13.62
CA GLY A 202 -11.07 -24.71 -12.94
C GLY A 202 -10.61 -26.14 -13.17
N ARG A 203 -9.54 -26.37 -13.94
CA ARG A 203 -8.99 -27.72 -14.22
C ARG A 203 -7.70 -27.95 -13.44
N ARG A 204 -7.57 -29.12 -12.82
CA ARG A 204 -6.35 -29.50 -12.09
C ARG A 204 -5.21 -29.75 -13.08
N CYS A 205 -4.06 -29.17 -12.80
CA CYS A 205 -2.81 -29.35 -13.54
C CYS A 205 -1.66 -29.50 -12.54
N SER A 206 -0.60 -30.19 -12.92
CA SER A 206 0.60 -30.33 -12.12
C SER A 206 1.85 -29.99 -12.92
N LEU A 207 2.87 -29.50 -12.23
CA LEU A 207 4.21 -29.29 -12.77
C LEU A 207 5.26 -29.48 -11.68
N ASN A 208 6.53 -29.58 -12.07
CA ASN A 208 7.66 -29.53 -11.16
C ASN A 208 8.34 -28.16 -11.22
N ALA A 209 8.71 -27.61 -10.07
CA ALA A 209 9.47 -26.36 -9.96
C ALA A 209 10.76 -26.58 -9.17
N SER A 210 11.91 -26.12 -9.69
CA SER A 210 13.18 -26.21 -8.96
C SER A 210 13.24 -25.24 -7.78
N ALA A 211 12.70 -24.04 -7.95
CA ALA A 211 12.49 -23.04 -6.91
C ALA A 211 11.10 -22.40 -7.02
N VAL A 212 10.57 -21.93 -5.89
CA VAL A 212 9.25 -21.28 -5.82
C VAL A 212 9.36 -19.94 -5.10
N VAL A 213 8.83 -18.89 -5.72
CA VAL A 213 8.65 -17.57 -5.09
C VAL A 213 7.15 -17.37 -4.84
N LEU A 214 6.77 -17.26 -3.57
CA LEU A 214 5.40 -16.93 -3.15
C LEU A 214 5.29 -15.41 -2.95
N ALA A 215 4.54 -14.75 -3.82
CA ALA A 215 4.33 -13.30 -3.83
C ALA A 215 2.83 -12.97 -3.94
N ALA A 216 2.01 -13.73 -3.23
CA ALA A 216 0.55 -13.77 -3.39
C ALA A 216 -0.23 -12.76 -2.55
N GLY A 217 0.46 -11.89 -1.80
CA GLY A 217 -0.15 -10.87 -0.95
C GLY A 217 -0.64 -11.37 0.42
N GLY A 218 -1.34 -10.49 1.14
CA GLY A 218 -1.97 -10.77 2.44
C GLY A 218 -3.33 -11.47 2.36
N PHE A 219 -4.34 -10.91 3.03
CA PHE A 219 -5.69 -11.50 3.15
C PHE A 219 -6.83 -10.46 3.24
N GLU A 220 -6.59 -9.21 2.88
CA GLU A 220 -7.53 -8.09 3.01
C GLU A 220 -8.86 -8.25 2.26
N SER A 221 -8.93 -9.17 1.29
CA SER A 221 -10.16 -9.47 0.54
C SER A 221 -10.90 -10.71 1.12
N ASN A 222 -10.42 -11.28 2.23
CA ASN A 222 -11.07 -12.39 2.92
C ASN A 222 -11.80 -11.90 4.19
N PRO A 223 -13.13 -11.71 4.16
CA PRO A 223 -13.88 -11.20 5.32
C PRO A 223 -13.74 -12.09 6.57
N GLN A 224 -13.63 -13.41 6.41
CA GLN A 224 -13.46 -14.32 7.54
C GLN A 224 -12.10 -14.11 8.22
N MET A 225 -11.01 -14.05 7.45
CA MET A 225 -9.67 -13.79 8.02
C MET A 225 -9.57 -12.38 8.59
N ARG A 226 -10.24 -11.39 7.98
CA ARG A 226 -10.33 -10.04 8.54
C ARG A 226 -10.97 -10.04 9.94
N SER A 227 -12.13 -10.68 10.10
CA SER A 227 -12.78 -10.82 11.41
C SER A 227 -11.89 -11.57 12.41
N GLN A 228 -11.27 -12.67 11.97
CA GLN A 228 -10.42 -13.51 12.80
C GLN A 228 -9.16 -12.79 13.31
N PHE A 229 -8.46 -12.04 12.45
CA PHE A 229 -7.15 -11.48 12.78
C PHE A 229 -7.17 -9.99 13.08
N LEU A 230 -7.93 -9.18 12.32
CA LEU A 230 -8.01 -7.73 12.51
C LEU A 230 -9.02 -7.34 13.60
N GLY A 231 -10.01 -8.21 13.86
CA GLY A 231 -10.99 -8.08 14.92
C GLY A 231 -12.39 -7.75 14.43
N ALA A 232 -13.32 -7.57 15.38
CA ALA A 232 -14.73 -7.34 15.09
C ALA A 232 -14.97 -6.12 14.19
N GLY A 233 -15.85 -6.28 13.19
CA GLY A 233 -16.24 -5.25 12.23
C GLY A 233 -15.32 -5.13 11.00
N TRP A 234 -14.14 -5.75 11.00
CA TRP A 234 -13.24 -5.72 9.84
C TRP A 234 -13.73 -6.54 8.65
N ASP A 235 -14.61 -7.51 8.87
CA ASP A 235 -15.35 -8.20 7.82
C ASP A 235 -16.24 -7.25 7.00
N MET A 236 -16.65 -6.12 7.57
CA MET A 236 -17.48 -5.10 6.93
C MET A 236 -16.68 -3.95 6.29
N ALA A 237 -15.35 -3.90 6.47
CA ALA A 237 -14.52 -2.91 5.80
C ALA A 237 -14.55 -3.11 4.28
N MET A 238 -14.66 -2.02 3.52
CA MET A 238 -14.68 -2.09 2.05
C MET A 238 -13.31 -2.47 1.51
N VAL A 239 -13.26 -3.27 0.45
CA VAL A 239 -11.99 -3.69 -0.18
C VAL A 239 -11.52 -2.62 -1.17
N ARG A 240 -10.43 -1.93 -0.85
CA ARG A 240 -9.72 -1.01 -1.76
C ARG A 240 -8.76 -1.82 -2.65
N GLY A 241 -9.28 -2.68 -3.51
CA GLY A 241 -8.39 -3.63 -4.16
C GLY A 241 -8.98 -4.78 -4.97
N THR A 242 -8.11 -5.72 -5.31
CA THR A 242 -8.48 -6.96 -5.98
C THR A 242 -9.37 -7.83 -5.07
N PRO A 243 -10.44 -8.48 -5.57
CA PRO A 243 -11.20 -9.46 -4.79
C PRO A 243 -10.40 -10.75 -4.54
N TYR A 244 -9.28 -10.93 -5.23
CA TYR A 244 -8.53 -12.18 -5.22
C TYR A 244 -7.52 -12.27 -4.07
N ASN A 245 -7.25 -11.23 -3.27
CA ASN A 245 -6.25 -11.35 -2.20
C ASN A 245 -6.83 -11.95 -0.90
N THR A 246 -6.99 -13.28 -0.88
CA THR A 246 -7.76 -13.99 0.15
C THR A 246 -6.94 -14.81 1.15
N GLY A 247 -5.61 -14.75 1.09
CA GLY A 247 -4.73 -15.45 2.05
C GLY A 247 -4.48 -16.93 1.77
N ASP A 248 -4.96 -17.51 0.67
CA ASP A 248 -4.87 -18.96 0.40
C ASP A 248 -3.42 -19.47 0.43
N VAL A 249 -2.51 -18.75 -0.23
CA VAL A 249 -1.08 -19.10 -0.32
C VAL A 249 -0.35 -18.80 0.99
N LEU A 250 -0.79 -17.78 1.74
CA LEU A 250 -0.27 -17.47 3.07
C LEU A 250 -0.58 -18.61 4.06
N ASN A 251 -1.83 -19.08 4.08
CA ASN A 251 -2.23 -20.24 4.88
C ASN A 251 -1.50 -21.50 4.43
N MET A 252 -1.37 -21.73 3.12
CA MET A 252 -0.59 -22.86 2.59
C MET A 252 0.87 -22.84 3.06
N ALA A 253 1.52 -21.67 3.05
CA ALA A 253 2.90 -21.55 3.54
C ALA A 253 3.00 -21.93 5.03
N ILE A 254 2.06 -21.46 5.86
CA ILE A 254 2.04 -21.75 7.29
C ILE A 254 1.75 -23.23 7.54
N GLU A 255 0.67 -23.76 6.96
CA GLU A 255 0.15 -25.09 7.27
C GLU A 255 0.93 -26.23 6.59
N LYS A 256 1.42 -26.02 5.37
CA LYS A 256 2.04 -27.08 4.54
C LYS A 256 3.56 -26.99 4.49
N LEU A 257 4.13 -25.80 4.59
CA LEU A 257 5.58 -25.60 4.58
C LEU A 257 6.16 -25.29 5.97
N GLY A 258 5.31 -25.22 6.99
CA GLY A 258 5.70 -24.92 8.36
C GLY A 258 6.22 -23.49 8.53
N ALA A 259 5.78 -22.54 7.71
CA ALA A 259 6.25 -21.15 7.78
C ALA A 259 6.04 -20.52 9.16
N LYS A 260 7.05 -19.80 9.66
CA LYS A 260 6.94 -19.05 10.91
C LYS A 260 6.08 -17.79 10.72
N ALA A 261 4.85 -17.80 11.23
CA ALA A 261 4.02 -16.59 11.28
C ALA A 261 4.64 -15.53 12.21
N VAL A 262 4.75 -14.29 11.73
CA VAL A 262 5.32 -13.13 12.46
C VAL A 262 4.64 -11.82 12.05
N GLY A 263 5.02 -10.70 12.66
CA GLY A 263 4.45 -9.38 12.37
C GLY A 263 3.17 -9.09 13.16
N ASN A 264 2.45 -8.03 12.75
CA ASN A 264 1.22 -7.60 13.39
C ASN A 264 -0.02 -8.10 12.64
N TRP A 265 -0.53 -9.27 13.01
CA TRP A 265 -1.70 -9.88 12.37
C TRP A 265 -3.01 -9.10 12.55
N SER A 266 -3.11 -8.28 13.60
CA SER A 266 -4.23 -7.35 13.80
C SER A 266 -4.00 -5.96 13.21
N GLY A 267 -2.90 -5.79 12.48
CA GLY A 267 -2.52 -4.56 11.82
C GLY A 267 -2.80 -4.61 10.32
N CYS A 268 -3.30 -3.50 9.79
CA CYS A 268 -3.49 -3.31 8.36
C CYS A 268 -3.39 -1.83 7.99
N HIS A 269 -3.18 -1.58 6.70
CA HIS A 269 -3.42 -0.29 6.08
C HIS A 269 -4.90 -0.16 5.71
N SER A 270 -5.56 0.83 6.28
CA SER A 270 -6.86 1.32 5.83
C SER A 270 -6.83 2.80 5.48
N VAL A 271 -7.92 3.33 4.92
CA VAL A 271 -8.08 4.76 4.61
C VAL A 271 -9.52 5.19 4.83
N ALA A 272 -9.75 6.50 4.92
CA ALA A 272 -11.04 7.06 4.59
C ALA A 272 -11.33 6.81 3.10
N TRP A 273 -12.45 6.14 2.83
CA TRP A 273 -12.87 5.69 1.52
C TRP A 273 -14.25 6.24 1.19
N ASP A 274 -14.58 6.33 -0.08
CA ASP A 274 -15.90 6.75 -0.52
C ASP A 274 -16.98 5.75 -0.04
N ALA A 275 -18.02 6.25 0.62
CA ALA A 275 -19.07 5.38 1.14
C ALA A 275 -20.00 4.80 0.06
N ASN A 276 -19.94 5.33 -1.17
CA ASN A 276 -20.73 4.87 -2.30
C ASN A 276 -19.93 3.96 -3.25
N ALA A 277 -18.68 3.63 -2.92
CA ALA A 277 -17.87 2.68 -3.69
C ALA A 277 -18.36 1.23 -3.54
N ASP A 278 -17.95 0.37 -4.47
CA ASP A 278 -18.21 -1.08 -4.35
C ASP A 278 -17.57 -1.62 -3.06
N PRO A 279 -18.31 -2.38 -2.24
CA PRO A 279 -17.83 -2.84 -0.94
C PRO A 279 -16.80 -3.97 -1.05
N ASN A 280 -16.80 -4.74 -2.14
CA ASN A 280 -16.04 -5.98 -2.25
C ASN A 280 -14.83 -5.87 -3.19
N THR A 281 -14.77 -4.80 -3.99
CA THR A 281 -13.73 -4.60 -4.99
C THR A 281 -13.33 -3.14 -5.13
N GLY A 282 -12.08 -2.93 -5.54
CA GLY A 282 -11.63 -1.67 -6.08
C GLY A 282 -12.09 -1.51 -7.52
N ASP A 283 -12.44 -0.29 -7.89
CA ASP A 283 -12.78 0.06 -9.26
C ASP A 283 -11.49 0.16 -10.11
N ARG A 284 -11.44 -0.56 -11.23
CA ARG A 284 -10.25 -0.60 -12.09
C ARG A 284 -10.03 0.65 -12.93
N GLU A 285 -11.05 1.47 -13.13
CA GLU A 285 -10.97 2.76 -13.78
C GLU A 285 -10.68 3.89 -12.79
N ALA A 286 -11.30 3.90 -11.63
CA ALA A 286 -11.02 4.87 -10.58
C ALA A 286 -9.72 4.57 -9.82
N SER A 287 -9.29 3.31 -9.74
CA SER A 287 -8.12 2.88 -8.98
C SER A 287 -8.11 3.48 -7.55
N ASN A 288 -7.20 4.42 -7.27
CA ASN A 288 -7.05 5.04 -5.96
C ASN A 288 -8.00 6.23 -5.69
N GLU A 289 -8.75 6.70 -6.68
CA GLU A 289 -9.47 7.97 -6.66
C GLU A 289 -10.61 8.05 -5.63
N TYR A 290 -11.12 6.91 -5.15
CA TYR A 290 -12.12 6.90 -4.06
C TYR A 290 -11.52 7.20 -2.67
N THR A 291 -10.20 7.28 -2.53
CA THR A 291 -9.57 7.71 -1.26
C THR A 291 -10.03 9.13 -0.92
N LYS A 292 -10.40 9.38 0.34
CA LYS A 292 -10.84 10.71 0.78
C LYS A 292 -9.89 11.29 1.81
N SER A 293 -8.83 11.92 1.30
CA SER A 293 -7.66 12.32 2.09
C SER A 293 -7.60 13.80 2.50
N GLY A 294 -8.68 14.55 2.25
CA GLY A 294 -8.82 15.98 2.51
C GLY A 294 -9.21 16.32 3.95
N TYR A 295 -9.38 15.31 4.81
CA TYR A 295 -9.76 15.48 6.20
C TYR A 295 -8.91 16.47 7.02
N PRO A 296 -7.59 16.70 6.78
CA PRO A 296 -6.85 17.71 7.55
C PRO A 296 -7.37 19.14 7.33
N LEU A 297 -7.95 19.40 6.14
CA LEU A 297 -8.47 20.70 5.72
C LEU A 297 -9.88 21.00 6.25
N GLY A 298 -10.52 20.03 6.92
CA GLY A 298 -11.89 20.11 7.39
C GLY A 298 -12.11 19.40 8.72
N LEU A 299 -13.34 18.91 8.92
CA LEU A 299 -13.76 18.13 10.08
C LEU A 299 -14.31 16.76 9.67
N MET A 300 -14.20 15.78 10.55
CA MET A 300 -14.85 14.47 10.43
C MET A 300 -15.87 14.29 11.56
N LEU A 301 -17.13 14.11 11.18
CA LEU A 301 -18.24 13.88 12.09
C LEU A 301 -18.84 12.50 11.80
N ASN A 302 -19.09 11.69 12.82
CA ASN A 302 -19.81 10.43 12.65
C ASN A 302 -21.31 10.67 12.36
N ILE A 303 -22.07 9.60 12.12
CA ILE A 303 -23.50 9.73 11.81
C ILE A 303 -24.34 10.22 13.00
N ASP A 304 -23.82 10.23 14.21
CA ASP A 304 -24.46 10.83 15.39
C ASP A 304 -24.10 12.32 15.56
N GLY A 305 -23.42 12.92 14.59
CA GLY A 305 -23.09 14.34 14.55
C GLY A 305 -21.91 14.74 15.45
N GLN A 306 -21.06 13.79 15.86
CA GLN A 306 -19.94 14.04 16.77
C GLN A 306 -18.58 13.86 16.08
N ARG A 307 -17.60 14.69 16.46
CA ARG A 307 -16.20 14.47 16.09
C ARG A 307 -15.61 13.29 16.87
N PHE A 308 -14.72 12.53 16.23
CA PHE A 308 -14.15 11.31 16.81
C PHE A 308 -12.62 11.15 16.63
N VAL A 309 -11.98 12.05 15.89
CA VAL A 309 -10.51 12.14 15.81
C VAL A 309 -10.03 13.60 15.78
N ASP A 310 -8.78 13.81 16.17
CA ASP A 310 -8.07 15.07 15.92
C ASP A 310 -7.54 15.08 14.49
N GLU A 311 -8.28 15.71 13.58
CA GLU A 311 -7.93 15.79 12.16
C GLU A 311 -6.62 16.55 11.90
N GLY A 312 -6.11 17.27 12.90
CA GLY A 312 -4.86 18.04 12.85
C GLY A 312 -3.71 17.41 13.65
N VAL A 313 -3.78 16.12 14.00
CA VAL A 313 -2.76 15.49 14.88
C VAL A 313 -1.37 15.36 14.24
N ASP A 314 -1.30 15.09 12.94
CA ASP A 314 -0.05 14.94 12.18
C ASP A 314 -0.35 15.04 10.66
N LEU A 315 0.69 15.17 9.84
CA LEU A 315 0.56 15.20 8.38
C LEU A 315 -0.16 13.96 7.86
N ARG A 316 -0.93 14.15 6.79
CA ARG A 316 -1.77 13.13 6.15
C ARG A 316 -1.04 11.79 5.93
N ASN A 317 0.23 11.83 5.47
CA ASN A 317 1.03 10.64 5.17
C ASN A 317 1.28 9.73 6.39
N TYR A 318 1.03 10.22 7.61
CA TYR A 318 1.20 9.48 8.87
C TYR A 318 -0.14 9.17 9.56
N THR A 319 -1.27 9.72 9.09
CA THR A 319 -2.58 9.60 9.77
C THR A 319 -3.63 8.79 9.00
N TYR A 320 -3.51 8.63 7.68
CA TYR A 320 -4.58 8.01 6.87
C TYR A 320 -4.99 6.61 7.36
N ALA A 321 -4.04 5.78 7.80
CA ALA A 321 -4.31 4.42 8.28
C ALA A 321 -4.99 4.40 9.64
N LYS A 322 -4.61 5.33 10.52
CA LYS A 322 -5.26 5.53 11.80
C LYS A 322 -6.71 5.97 11.60
N PHE A 323 -6.97 6.86 10.65
CA PHE A 323 -8.31 7.43 10.45
C PHE A 323 -9.25 6.48 9.72
N GLY A 324 -8.77 5.67 8.77
CA GLY A 324 -9.58 4.58 8.22
C GLY A 324 -10.09 3.65 9.33
N ARG A 325 -9.19 3.24 10.24
CA ARG A 325 -9.57 2.43 11.42
C ARG A 325 -10.54 3.16 12.36
N ALA A 326 -10.35 4.45 12.60
CA ALA A 326 -11.25 5.23 13.44
C ALA A 326 -12.66 5.35 12.84
N ILE A 327 -12.77 5.50 11.51
CA ILE A 327 -14.05 5.49 10.79
C ILE A 327 -14.74 4.13 10.92
N LEU A 328 -14.00 3.03 10.80
CA LEU A 328 -14.55 1.67 10.98
C LEU A 328 -15.18 1.47 12.38
N GLN A 329 -14.66 2.15 13.40
CA GLN A 329 -15.18 2.08 14.76
C GLN A 329 -16.41 2.98 15.00
N GLN A 330 -16.80 3.80 14.03
CA GLN A 330 -17.99 4.64 14.14
C GLN A 330 -19.27 3.83 13.87
N PRO A 331 -20.44 4.30 14.36
CA PRO A 331 -21.72 3.68 14.04
C PRO A 331 -21.91 3.51 12.53
N GLU A 332 -22.32 2.30 12.13
CA GLU A 332 -22.45 1.87 10.73
C GLU A 332 -21.17 2.02 9.88
N GLN A 333 -19.98 2.18 10.50
CA GLN A 333 -18.71 2.41 9.81
C GLN A 333 -18.74 3.66 8.92
N LEU A 334 -19.55 4.67 9.29
CA LEU A 334 -19.81 5.86 8.47
C LEU A 334 -19.43 7.16 9.18
N ALA A 335 -18.95 8.11 8.38
CA ALA A 335 -18.72 9.49 8.78
C ALA A 335 -18.97 10.45 7.61
N PHE A 336 -19.05 11.74 7.92
CA PHE A 336 -19.05 12.84 6.97
C PHE A 336 -17.78 13.66 7.16
N GLN A 337 -17.05 13.89 6.07
CA GLN A 337 -16.02 14.93 6.02
C GLN A 337 -16.66 16.24 5.59
N VAL A 338 -16.33 17.35 6.25
CA VAL A 338 -16.99 18.65 6.08
C VAL A 338 -15.96 19.77 5.90
N TRP A 339 -16.20 20.63 4.92
CA TRP A 339 -15.37 21.79 4.59
C TRP A 339 -16.24 23.02 4.31
N ASP A 340 -15.58 24.17 4.28
CA ASP A 340 -16.17 25.43 3.86
C ASP A 340 -15.40 26.05 2.68
N SER A 341 -15.88 27.19 2.18
CA SER A 341 -15.36 27.83 0.98
C SER A 341 -13.86 28.12 0.99
N ARG A 342 -13.22 28.22 2.17
CA ARG A 342 -11.78 28.51 2.26
C ARG A 342 -10.91 27.33 1.85
N THR A 343 -11.38 26.11 2.04
CA THR A 343 -10.57 24.90 1.85
C THR A 343 -11.08 23.94 0.77
N ILE A 344 -12.29 24.16 0.24
CA ILE A 344 -12.84 23.32 -0.84
C ILE A 344 -11.90 23.29 -2.06
N ASP A 345 -11.37 24.43 -2.50
CA ASP A 345 -10.48 24.51 -3.67
C ASP A 345 -9.09 23.89 -3.44
N TRP A 346 -8.74 23.58 -2.18
CA TRP A 346 -7.51 22.88 -1.82
C TRP A 346 -7.67 21.36 -1.86
N LEU A 347 -8.91 20.87 -2.00
CA LEU A 347 -9.18 19.44 -2.14
C LEU A 347 -8.64 18.92 -3.47
N ARG A 348 -8.09 17.71 -3.43
CA ARG A 348 -7.51 17.09 -4.61
C ARG A 348 -8.61 16.78 -5.61
N MET A 349 -8.59 17.42 -6.78
CA MET A 349 -9.54 17.16 -7.86
C MET A 349 -9.61 15.67 -8.24
N GLU A 350 -8.49 14.94 -8.12
CA GLU A 350 -8.43 13.49 -8.31
C GLU A 350 -9.42 12.73 -7.39
N GLU A 351 -9.61 13.17 -6.15
CA GLU A 351 -10.41 12.50 -5.11
C GLU A 351 -11.82 13.10 -4.97
N TYR A 352 -12.01 14.38 -5.36
CA TYR A 352 -13.19 15.20 -5.03
C TYR A 352 -13.93 15.80 -6.23
N ARG A 353 -13.67 15.36 -7.46
CA ARG A 353 -14.48 15.79 -8.62
C ARG A 353 -15.83 15.07 -8.69
N GLU A 354 -16.82 15.69 -9.33
CA GLU A 354 -18.22 15.23 -9.34
C GLU A 354 -18.38 13.82 -9.89
N GLU A 355 -17.55 13.42 -10.85
CA GLU A 355 -17.60 12.10 -11.46
C GLU A 355 -17.12 10.99 -10.52
N ARG A 356 -16.48 11.35 -9.39
CA ARG A 356 -15.88 10.40 -8.44
C ARG A 356 -16.55 10.37 -7.09
N VAL A 357 -17.24 11.43 -6.70
CA VAL A 357 -17.86 11.52 -5.36
C VAL A 357 -19.10 12.37 -5.40
N GLU A 358 -20.09 11.97 -4.61
CA GLU A 358 -21.24 12.81 -4.32
C GLU A 358 -20.83 13.98 -3.40
N ARG A 359 -20.90 15.21 -3.93
CA ARG A 359 -20.62 16.43 -3.18
C ARG A 359 -21.90 17.04 -2.65
N ILE A 360 -22.05 17.10 -1.33
CA ILE A 360 -23.25 17.64 -0.68
C ILE A 360 -22.99 19.12 -0.38
N PHE A 361 -23.50 20.02 -1.21
CA PHE A 361 -23.33 21.46 -1.01
C PHE A 361 -24.52 22.12 -0.30
N ALA A 362 -24.24 23.13 0.53
CA ALA A 362 -25.24 23.94 1.19
C ALA A 362 -24.74 25.37 1.46
N LYS A 363 -25.66 26.31 1.67
CA LYS A 363 -25.33 27.72 1.99
C LYS A 363 -25.15 27.96 3.49
N SER A 364 -25.74 27.11 4.34
CA SER A 364 -25.58 27.13 5.80
C SER A 364 -25.25 25.74 6.35
N ILE A 365 -24.78 25.69 7.61
CA ILE A 365 -24.49 24.43 8.31
C ILE A 365 -25.78 23.67 8.61
N GLU A 366 -26.89 24.36 8.87
CA GLU A 366 -28.21 23.77 9.09
C GLU A 366 -28.73 23.09 7.82
N GLU A 367 -28.67 23.77 6.67
CA GLU A 367 -29.05 23.18 5.38
C GLU A 367 -28.12 22.00 5.04
N LEU A 368 -26.83 22.10 5.37
CA LEU A 368 -25.89 20.99 5.17
C LEU A 368 -26.29 19.78 6.01
N ALA A 369 -26.65 19.99 7.27
CA ALA A 369 -27.07 18.93 8.18
C ALA A 369 -28.35 18.23 7.69
N GLU A 370 -29.33 18.98 7.19
CA GLU A 370 -30.54 18.42 6.57
C GLU A 370 -30.20 17.52 5.38
N LYS A 371 -29.38 18.01 4.44
CA LYS A 371 -28.95 17.22 3.26
C LYS A 371 -28.11 16.01 3.62
N CYS A 372 -27.25 16.11 4.64
CA CYS A 372 -26.54 14.94 5.19
C CYS A 372 -27.51 13.96 5.85
N GLY A 373 -28.60 14.45 6.46
CA GLY A 373 -29.67 13.65 7.05
C GLY A 373 -30.33 12.71 6.04
N GLU A 374 -30.62 13.23 4.84
CA GLU A 374 -31.11 12.44 3.71
C GLU A 374 -30.15 11.32 3.28
N ARG A 375 -28.88 11.41 3.68
CA ARG A 375 -27.78 10.50 3.30
C ARG A 375 -27.25 9.67 4.47
N GLY A 376 -27.99 9.64 5.59
CA GLY A 376 -27.72 8.76 6.73
C GLY A 376 -27.08 9.43 7.95
N LEU A 377 -27.00 10.77 8.01
CA LEU A 377 -26.74 11.45 9.28
C LEU A 377 -27.97 11.28 10.20
N ARG A 378 -27.80 10.63 11.34
CA ARG A 378 -28.88 10.32 12.28
C ARG A 378 -29.26 11.51 13.16
N ASN A 379 -28.29 12.36 13.53
CA ASN A 379 -28.52 13.49 14.44
C ASN A 379 -28.03 14.82 13.86
N THR A 380 -28.92 15.48 13.11
CA THR A 380 -28.64 16.78 12.48
C THR A 380 -28.41 17.90 13.50
N ALA A 381 -29.12 17.88 14.63
CA ALA A 381 -28.95 18.89 15.69
C ALA A 381 -27.56 18.78 16.36
N ALA A 382 -27.10 17.58 16.68
CA ALA A 382 -25.77 17.35 17.25
C ALA A 382 -24.65 17.76 16.27
N PHE A 383 -24.83 17.49 14.97
CA PHE A 383 -23.91 17.92 13.93
C PHE A 383 -23.74 19.44 13.90
N VAL A 384 -24.84 20.19 13.87
CA VAL A 384 -24.81 21.67 13.89
C VAL A 384 -24.16 22.19 15.17
N ASN A 385 -24.54 21.65 16.33
CA ASN A 385 -24.01 22.09 17.63
C ASN A 385 -22.51 21.81 17.76
N THR A 386 -22.03 20.66 17.27
CA THR A 386 -20.61 20.31 17.28
C THR A 386 -19.78 21.28 16.44
N ILE A 387 -20.26 21.66 15.26
CA ILE A 387 -19.57 22.63 14.39
C ILE A 387 -19.56 24.02 15.04
N ARG A 388 -20.67 24.46 15.65
CA ARG A 388 -20.73 25.74 16.38
C ARG A 388 -19.74 25.77 17.55
N GLU A 389 -19.71 24.73 18.38
CA GLU A 389 -18.78 24.63 19.51
C GLU A 389 -17.32 24.65 19.02
N TYR A 390 -17.04 23.94 17.92
CA TYR A 390 -15.73 23.96 17.29
C TYR A 390 -15.34 25.37 16.82
N ASN A 391 -16.21 26.09 16.11
CA ASN A 391 -15.94 27.45 15.65
C ASN A 391 -15.60 28.40 16.80
N GLU A 392 -16.36 28.35 17.89
CA GLU A 392 -16.10 29.14 19.11
C GLU A 392 -14.68 28.88 19.66
N ALA A 393 -14.24 27.61 19.68
CA ALA A 393 -12.91 27.25 20.16
C ALA A 393 -11.80 27.75 19.22
N VAL A 394 -12.02 27.69 17.90
CA VAL A 394 -11.08 28.25 16.93
C VAL A 394 -10.94 29.77 17.11
N HIS A 395 -12.06 30.49 17.24
CA HIS A 395 -12.02 31.94 17.47
C HIS A 395 -11.31 32.30 18.77
N ALA A 396 -11.58 31.57 19.86
CA ALA A 396 -10.90 31.78 21.14
C ALA A 396 -9.37 31.60 21.02
N HIS A 397 -8.91 30.54 20.35
CA HIS A 397 -7.48 30.32 20.09
C HIS A 397 -6.86 31.43 19.23
N ARG A 398 -7.55 31.87 18.18
CA ARG A 398 -7.07 32.95 17.28
C ARG A 398 -6.96 34.29 17.99
N GLN A 399 -7.89 34.61 18.90
CA GLN A 399 -7.82 35.83 19.71
C GLN A 399 -6.63 35.81 20.67
N GLU A 400 -6.30 34.66 21.25
CA GLU A 400 -5.12 34.51 22.12
C GLU A 400 -3.80 34.46 21.33
N ASN A 401 -3.84 34.06 20.06
CA ASN A 401 -2.67 33.88 19.20
C ASN A 401 -2.80 34.65 17.87
N PRO A 402 -2.84 36.00 17.91
CA PRO A 402 -3.09 36.82 16.71
C PRO A 402 -1.98 36.70 15.65
N GLY A 403 -0.78 36.27 16.02
CA GLY A 403 0.35 36.03 15.11
C GLY A 403 0.38 34.64 14.46
N ALA A 404 -0.50 33.71 14.87
CA ALA A 404 -0.51 32.36 14.33
C ALA A 404 -0.97 32.35 12.87
N LYS A 405 -0.14 31.84 11.97
CA LYS A 405 -0.43 31.72 10.54
C LYS A 405 -0.85 30.30 10.21
N TRP A 406 -1.87 30.18 9.37
CA TRP A 406 -2.27 28.88 8.84
C TRP A 406 -1.29 28.47 7.73
N ASP A 407 -0.67 27.30 7.87
CA ASP A 407 0.27 26.76 6.88
C ASP A 407 0.07 25.24 6.75
N PRO A 408 -0.49 24.76 5.63
CA PRO A 408 -0.82 23.34 5.45
C PRO A 408 0.41 22.45 5.21
N ALA A 409 1.60 23.04 5.00
CA ALA A 409 2.83 22.31 4.74
C ALA A 409 3.60 21.93 6.03
N ILE A 410 3.26 22.54 7.16
CA ILE A 410 3.90 22.28 8.47
C ILE A 410 2.86 22.11 9.58
N ARG A 411 3.27 21.55 10.73
CA ARG A 411 2.44 21.59 11.94
C ARG A 411 2.44 23.02 12.49
N ASP A 412 1.41 23.77 12.16
CA ASP A 412 1.31 25.23 12.37
C ASP A 412 0.86 25.65 13.79
N ASN A 413 0.46 24.69 14.63
CA ASN A 413 -0.13 24.90 15.96
C ASN A 413 -1.38 25.79 15.96
N VAL A 414 -2.02 25.99 14.81
CA VAL A 414 -3.32 26.62 14.74
C VAL A 414 -4.35 25.62 15.26
N SER A 415 -4.83 25.82 16.49
CA SER A 415 -5.58 24.79 17.22
C SER A 415 -6.96 25.24 17.71
N THR A 416 -7.67 24.33 18.37
CA THR A 416 -8.92 24.58 19.12
C THR A 416 -8.70 24.64 20.64
N GLN A 417 -7.46 24.86 21.09
CA GLN A 417 -7.09 24.80 22.51
C GLN A 417 -6.63 26.17 23.00
N SER A 418 -7.42 26.82 23.84
CA SER A 418 -7.14 28.15 24.38
C SER A 418 -7.37 28.22 25.89
N SER A 419 -6.96 29.30 26.55
CA SER A 419 -7.26 29.50 27.97
C SER A 419 -8.76 29.71 28.22
N LYS A 420 -9.47 30.33 27.26
CA LYS A 420 -10.91 30.62 27.35
C LYS A 420 -11.81 29.45 26.97
N LYS A 421 -11.39 28.61 26.02
CA LYS A 421 -12.16 27.45 25.54
C LYS A 421 -11.24 26.32 25.10
N LYS A 422 -11.53 25.11 25.60
CA LYS A 422 -10.82 23.87 25.26
C LYS A 422 -11.84 22.80 24.91
N LEU A 423 -11.70 22.24 23.71
CA LEU A 423 -12.49 21.08 23.33
C LEU A 423 -11.88 19.81 23.93
N ALA A 424 -12.72 18.87 24.36
CA ALA A 424 -12.24 17.56 24.83
C ALA A 424 -11.44 16.83 23.75
N LEU A 425 -11.88 16.95 22.50
CA LEU A 425 -11.15 16.50 21.33
C LEU A 425 -10.59 17.70 20.58
N ALA A 426 -9.28 17.90 20.64
CA ALA A 426 -8.63 18.99 19.91
C ALA A 426 -8.73 18.81 18.40
N LYS A 427 -8.64 19.93 17.67
CA LYS A 427 -7.92 19.94 16.40
C LYS A 427 -6.59 20.63 16.66
N SER A 428 -5.48 19.88 16.63
CA SER A 428 -4.19 20.36 17.14
C SER A 428 -3.45 21.30 16.18
N ASN A 429 -3.72 21.19 14.88
CA ASN A 429 -3.13 22.00 13.82
C ASN A 429 -4.18 22.30 12.74
N TRP A 430 -3.91 23.31 11.92
CA TRP A 430 -4.71 23.70 10.75
C TRP A 430 -6.18 24.04 11.06
N ALA A 431 -6.48 24.47 12.29
CA ALA A 431 -7.84 24.78 12.68
C ALA A 431 -8.32 26.10 12.04
N LEU A 432 -9.23 25.97 11.07
CA LEU A 432 -10.05 27.05 10.54
C LEU A 432 -11.47 26.87 11.05
N PRO A 433 -12.22 27.94 11.35
CA PRO A 433 -13.64 27.78 11.61
C PRO A 433 -14.33 27.24 10.34
N LEU A 434 -15.55 26.74 10.48
CA LEU A 434 -16.45 26.42 9.38
C LEU A 434 -17.61 27.41 9.48
N ASP A 435 -17.36 28.64 9.04
CA ASP A 435 -18.26 29.79 9.18
C ASP A 435 -18.45 30.60 7.88
N GLN A 436 -17.88 30.13 6.76
CA GLN A 436 -17.97 30.80 5.45
C GLN A 436 -18.47 29.86 4.36
N GLY A 437 -19.75 30.01 4.00
CA GLY A 437 -20.37 29.25 2.91
C GLY A 437 -19.80 29.60 1.51
N PRO A 438 -20.02 28.76 0.49
CA PRO A 438 -20.73 27.48 0.58
C PRO A 438 -19.96 26.44 1.40
N TYR A 439 -20.72 25.54 2.01
CA TYR A 439 -20.20 24.38 2.73
C TYR A 439 -20.33 23.14 1.86
N MET A 440 -19.42 22.20 2.04
CA MET A 440 -19.43 20.91 1.35
C MET A 440 -19.25 19.76 2.34
N ALA A 441 -20.03 18.71 2.18
CA ALA A 441 -19.82 17.44 2.87
C ALA A 441 -19.65 16.26 1.89
N VAL A 442 -18.90 15.25 2.32
CA VAL A 442 -18.72 13.98 1.63
C VAL A 442 -18.91 12.84 2.62
N LYS A 443 -19.73 11.84 2.25
CA LYS A 443 -19.93 10.63 3.05
C LYS A 443 -18.77 9.65 2.84
N VAL A 444 -18.17 9.18 3.93
CA VAL A 444 -16.99 8.31 3.91
C VAL A 444 -17.16 7.09 4.80
N THR A 445 -16.42 6.03 4.48
CA THR A 445 -16.30 4.78 5.23
C THR A 445 -14.82 4.35 5.34
N CYS A 446 -14.57 3.14 5.83
CA CYS A 446 -13.26 2.53 5.92
C CYS A 446 -13.00 1.62 4.70
N GLY A 447 -11.92 1.90 3.97
CA GLY A 447 -11.38 1.00 2.93
C GLY A 447 -10.11 0.30 3.40
N ILE A 448 -10.05 -1.03 3.39
CA ILE A 448 -8.84 -1.82 3.68
C ILE A 448 -8.01 -2.03 2.42
N THR A 449 -6.68 -1.93 2.55
CA THR A 449 -5.73 -2.08 1.43
C THR A 449 -4.82 -3.30 1.55
N PHE A 450 -4.16 -3.51 2.69
CA PHE A 450 -3.27 -4.66 2.89
C PHE A 450 -3.02 -4.92 4.39
N THR A 451 -2.61 -6.14 4.72
CA THR A 451 -2.40 -6.63 6.09
C THR A 451 -0.92 -6.67 6.45
N PHE A 452 -0.57 -6.43 7.72
CA PHE A 452 0.84 -6.36 8.16
C PHE A 452 1.40 -7.67 8.74
N GLY A 453 0.52 -8.62 9.07
CA GLY A 453 0.90 -9.97 9.47
C GLY A 453 1.34 -10.79 8.27
N GLY A 454 2.33 -11.65 8.46
CA GLY A 454 2.87 -12.50 7.39
C GLY A 454 3.78 -13.58 7.92
N VAL A 455 4.69 -14.05 7.09
CA VAL A 455 5.67 -15.09 7.44
C VAL A 455 7.10 -14.55 7.48
N LYS A 456 7.94 -15.17 8.31
CA LYS A 456 9.34 -14.80 8.49
C LYS A 456 10.15 -15.22 7.26
N VAL A 457 11.04 -14.34 6.83
CA VAL A 457 12.05 -14.61 5.80
C VAL A 457 13.45 -14.33 6.32
N ASP A 458 14.43 -14.94 5.67
CA ASP A 458 15.81 -14.45 5.71
C ASP A 458 15.89 -13.07 5.03
N PRO A 459 16.40 -12.02 5.69
CA PRO A 459 16.42 -10.68 5.12
C PRO A 459 17.22 -10.57 3.82
N GLN A 460 18.30 -11.34 3.66
CA GLN A 460 19.21 -11.16 2.53
C GLN A 460 18.71 -11.84 1.25
N SER A 461 18.17 -13.03 1.37
CA SER A 461 17.71 -13.89 0.26
C SER A 461 16.19 -13.90 0.07
N ALA A 462 15.43 -13.43 1.06
CA ALA A 462 13.98 -13.57 1.16
C ALA A 462 13.50 -15.04 1.27
N GLN A 463 14.38 -15.97 1.65
CA GLN A 463 14.03 -17.39 1.84
C GLN A 463 13.10 -17.58 3.03
N LEU A 464 12.09 -18.43 2.88
CA LEU A 464 11.11 -18.73 3.93
C LEU A 464 11.79 -19.37 5.15
N ILE A 465 11.41 -18.97 6.37
CA ILE A 465 11.93 -19.55 7.62
C ILE A 465 10.88 -20.47 8.25
N HIS A 466 11.29 -21.68 8.60
CA HIS A 466 10.44 -22.68 9.24
C HIS A 466 10.21 -22.36 10.73
N GLY A 467 8.98 -22.48 11.20
CA GLY A 467 8.55 -22.13 12.56
C GLY A 467 9.12 -23.00 13.66
N LEU A 468 9.20 -24.31 13.44
CA LEU A 468 9.71 -25.27 14.44
C LEU A 468 11.24 -25.34 14.51
N THR A 469 11.92 -25.37 13.36
CA THR A 469 13.38 -25.57 13.30
C THR A 469 14.15 -24.26 13.30
N GLY A 470 13.52 -23.13 12.92
CA GLY A 470 14.21 -21.86 12.70
C GLY A 470 15.09 -21.84 11.46
N SER A 471 15.19 -22.94 10.72
CA SER A 471 16.01 -23.06 9.52
C SER A 471 15.28 -22.57 8.27
N PRO A 472 16.00 -22.17 7.22
CA PRO A 472 15.39 -21.88 5.93
C PRO A 472 14.69 -23.10 5.33
N VAL A 473 13.52 -22.89 4.72
CA VAL A 473 12.83 -23.88 3.90
C VAL A 473 13.52 -23.91 2.54
N PRO A 474 14.10 -25.05 2.11
CA PRO A 474 14.87 -25.13 0.88
C PRO A 474 14.08 -24.62 -0.33
N ASN A 475 14.68 -23.74 -1.13
CA ASN A 475 14.16 -23.28 -2.43
C ASN A 475 12.75 -22.64 -2.42
N VAL A 476 12.25 -22.21 -1.26
CA VAL A 476 11.00 -21.43 -1.14
C VAL A 476 11.34 -20.04 -0.66
N PHE A 477 10.93 -19.04 -1.43
CA PHE A 477 11.17 -17.62 -1.15
C PHE A 477 9.85 -16.88 -1.07
N ILE A 478 9.78 -15.83 -0.24
CA ILE A 478 8.56 -15.06 0.00
C ILE A 478 8.83 -13.59 -0.30
N ALA A 479 7.89 -12.91 -0.95
CA ALA A 479 7.99 -11.48 -1.24
C ALA A 479 6.63 -10.76 -1.13
N GLY A 480 6.68 -9.43 -1.09
CA GLY A 480 5.50 -8.57 -0.98
C GLY A 480 4.84 -8.67 0.39
N GLU A 481 3.52 -8.47 0.43
CA GLU A 481 2.73 -8.43 1.69
C GLU A 481 2.59 -9.80 2.38
N MET A 482 3.22 -10.85 1.84
CA MET A 482 3.41 -12.11 2.58
C MET A 482 4.54 -12.01 3.61
N VAL A 483 5.47 -11.06 3.46
CA VAL A 483 6.59 -10.86 4.38
C VAL A 483 6.09 -10.17 5.64
N GLY A 484 6.13 -10.88 6.78
CA GLY A 484 5.77 -10.33 8.07
C GLY A 484 6.96 -9.65 8.77
N GLY A 485 6.65 -8.70 9.66
CA GLY A 485 7.64 -8.11 10.58
C GLY A 485 8.21 -6.74 10.15
N LEU A 486 7.82 -6.21 8.98
CA LEU A 486 8.19 -4.85 8.59
C LEU A 486 7.26 -3.80 9.19
N PHE A 487 5.94 -4.02 9.14
CA PHE A 487 4.93 -3.03 9.52
C PHE A 487 4.13 -3.48 10.75
N TYR A 488 3.69 -2.53 11.56
CA TYR A 488 3.02 -2.78 12.84
C TYR A 488 1.81 -1.88 13.07
N SER A 489 1.88 -0.87 13.95
CA SER A 489 0.70 -0.03 14.24
C SER A 489 0.26 0.78 13.02
N ASN A 490 1.25 1.20 12.23
CA ASN A 490 1.13 1.90 10.95
C ASN A 490 2.37 1.54 10.08
N TYR A 491 2.49 2.16 8.90
CA TYR A 491 3.66 2.06 8.02
C TYR A 491 3.97 3.43 7.40
N PRO A 492 5.23 3.74 7.04
CA PRO A 492 5.54 4.95 6.30
C PRO A 492 4.96 4.84 4.88
N GLY A 493 4.14 5.80 4.45
CA GLY A 493 3.55 5.74 3.11
C GLY A 493 4.58 5.49 2.02
N GLY A 494 4.21 4.67 1.03
CA GLY A 494 5.05 4.25 -0.10
C GLY A 494 6.07 3.15 0.20
N SER A 495 6.31 2.79 1.47
CA SER A 495 7.27 1.73 1.80
C SER A 495 6.78 0.31 1.46
N GLY A 496 5.46 0.08 1.34
CA GLY A 496 4.91 -1.21 0.90
C GLY A 496 5.30 -1.58 -0.53
N LEU A 497 5.19 -0.63 -1.47
CA LEU A 497 5.67 -0.85 -2.84
C LEU A 497 7.20 -1.00 -2.90
N THR A 498 7.94 -0.22 -2.12
CA THR A 498 9.40 -0.38 -2.00
C THR A 498 9.75 -1.77 -1.46
N SER A 499 9.06 -2.24 -0.41
CA SER A 499 9.25 -3.57 0.17
C SER A 499 8.99 -4.68 -0.85
N GLY A 500 7.85 -4.61 -1.55
CA GLY A 500 7.53 -5.56 -2.60
C GLY A 500 8.61 -5.64 -3.68
N ALA A 501 9.15 -4.49 -4.11
CA ALA A 501 10.21 -4.44 -5.11
C ALA A 501 11.54 -5.02 -4.58
N VAL A 502 11.98 -4.62 -3.38
CA VAL A 502 13.26 -5.03 -2.79
C VAL A 502 13.27 -6.54 -2.50
N PHE A 503 12.26 -7.03 -1.79
CA PHE A 503 12.19 -8.45 -1.44
C PHE A 503 11.80 -9.31 -2.64
N GLY A 504 11.03 -8.77 -3.60
CA GLY A 504 10.77 -9.43 -4.88
C GLY A 504 12.06 -9.64 -5.67
N ALA A 505 12.86 -8.59 -5.86
CA ALA A 505 14.14 -8.68 -6.56
C ALA A 505 15.11 -9.66 -5.87
N LYS A 506 15.18 -9.65 -4.54
CA LYS A 506 15.99 -10.60 -3.75
C LYS A 506 15.51 -12.05 -3.92
N ALA A 507 14.22 -12.30 -3.77
CA ALA A 507 13.62 -13.63 -3.94
C ALA A 507 13.88 -14.18 -5.35
N GLY A 508 13.70 -13.36 -6.39
CA GLY A 508 13.96 -13.74 -7.77
C GLY A 508 15.43 -14.12 -8.01
N LYS A 509 16.36 -13.31 -7.50
CA LYS A 509 17.79 -13.59 -7.59
C LYS A 509 18.18 -14.89 -6.89
N ALA A 510 17.73 -15.07 -5.65
CA ALA A 510 18.04 -16.27 -4.87
C ALA A 510 17.43 -17.53 -5.51
N ALA A 511 16.20 -17.45 -6.02
CA ALA A 511 15.57 -18.55 -6.76
C ALA A 511 16.34 -18.92 -8.03
N ALA A 512 16.87 -17.95 -8.77
CA ALA A 512 17.71 -18.21 -9.94
C ALA A 512 19.06 -18.85 -9.57
N GLN A 513 19.70 -18.40 -8.49
CA GLN A 513 20.97 -18.95 -8.02
C GLN A 513 20.88 -20.46 -7.74
N VAL A 514 19.83 -20.90 -7.04
CA VAL A 514 19.53 -22.32 -6.80
C VAL A 514 19.53 -23.14 -8.09
N VAL A 515 18.94 -22.60 -9.16
CA VAL A 515 18.83 -23.29 -10.45
C VAL A 515 20.18 -23.33 -11.17
N THR A 516 20.93 -22.22 -11.15
CA THR A 516 22.22 -22.13 -11.85
C THR A 516 23.35 -22.91 -11.17
N GLU A 517 23.30 -23.06 -9.85
CA GLU A 517 24.30 -23.80 -9.06
C GLU A 517 24.09 -25.33 -9.13
N ARG A 518 22.86 -25.77 -9.43
CA ARG A 518 22.55 -27.15 -9.83
C ARG A 518 23.12 -27.40 -11.24
N LYS A 519 24.42 -27.69 -11.35
CA LYS A 519 25.01 -28.24 -12.58
C LYS A 519 24.17 -29.44 -13.08
N PRO A 520 24.06 -29.66 -14.41
CA PRO A 520 23.32 -30.80 -14.93
C PRO A 520 23.93 -32.09 -14.39
N LEU A 521 23.10 -33.02 -13.92
CA LEU A 521 23.51 -34.40 -13.70
C LEU A 521 24.30 -34.86 -14.94
N GLN A 522 25.56 -35.25 -14.74
CA GLN A 522 26.33 -35.92 -15.79
C GLN A 522 25.54 -37.15 -16.22
N THR A 523 25.00 -37.11 -17.44
CA THR A 523 24.45 -38.29 -18.10
C THR A 523 25.60 -39.27 -18.34
N GLY A 524 25.56 -40.41 -17.65
CA GLY A 524 26.31 -41.61 -18.00
C GLY A 524 27.64 -41.79 -17.26
N GLN A 525 27.58 -42.38 -16.07
CA GLN A 525 28.58 -43.40 -15.72
C GLN A 525 27.89 -44.75 -15.77
N ALA A 526 28.19 -45.51 -16.83
CA ALA A 526 27.91 -46.92 -16.89
C ALA A 526 28.63 -47.61 -15.71
N PHE A 527 27.87 -48.34 -14.90
CA PHE A 527 28.45 -49.25 -13.92
C PHE A 527 29.33 -50.27 -14.66
N PRO A 528 30.59 -50.50 -14.22
CA PRO A 528 31.39 -51.57 -14.78
C PRO A 528 30.78 -52.90 -14.31
N SER A 529 30.34 -53.70 -15.28
CA SER A 529 30.05 -55.12 -15.09
C SER A 529 31.31 -55.84 -14.61
N ARG A 530 31.25 -56.45 -13.44
CA ARG A 530 32.12 -57.57 -13.02
C ARG A 530 31.18 -58.60 -12.36
N LEU A 531 30.91 -59.70 -13.07
CA LEU A 531 31.61 -61.01 -12.98
C LEU A 531 31.56 -61.60 -11.57
#